data_AF-A0A067SF23-F1
#
_entry.id   AF-A0A067SF23-F1
#
_cell.length_a   1.000
_cell.length_b   1.000
_cell.length_c   1.000
_cell.angle_alpha   90.00
_cell.angle_beta   90.00
_cell.angle_gamma   90.00
#
_symmetry.space_group_name_H-M   'P 1'
#
loop_
_entity.id
_entity.type
_entity.pdbx_description
1 polymer ?
#
loop_
_entity_poly.entity_id
_entity_poly.type
_entity_poly.pdbx_seq_one_letter_code
_entity_poly.pdbx_strand_id
1 'polypeptide(L)'
;MFQCSSTYLMSTKNGWEVIIKGAYWEDTSPVDVVDRINASFPHHMATGLKQRETKYIAELDKDLLDGLHKVGFRTNLRDQRYRIRPTPEAASSSRGKIKLKNDSPIESFTVTGNKFVNGSELPADVLVFATGCVETWAIRSACGDEYASPSKGIWGLNDEGEHNGNLALCRFYSKHIVLQIKAMDEGIFGTRYVT
;
A
#
# COMPACT_ATOMS: atom_id res chain seq x y z
N MET A 1 7.26 14.14 -14.48
CA MET A 1 7.14 12.92 -13.64
C MET A 1 7.97 11.81 -14.28
N PHE A 2 8.76 11.10 -13.48
CA PHE A 2 9.48 9.91 -13.91
C PHE A 2 8.77 8.66 -13.39
N GLN A 3 8.54 7.66 -14.25
CA GLN A 3 7.93 6.39 -13.86
C GLN A 3 8.90 5.23 -14.08
N CYS A 4 9.48 4.72 -12.98
CA CYS A 4 10.45 3.63 -13.00
C CYS A 4 9.85 2.27 -13.42
N SER A 5 8.65 1.94 -12.94
CA SER A 5 7.95 0.68 -13.25
C SER A 5 6.46 0.91 -13.48
N SER A 6 5.75 -0.08 -14.02
CA SER A 6 4.29 -0.01 -14.07
C SER A 6 3.71 0.11 -12.66
N THR A 7 2.56 0.77 -12.54
CA THR A 7 1.95 1.10 -11.25
C THR A 7 0.47 0.73 -11.25
N TYR A 8 -0.02 0.10 -10.18
CA TYR A 8 -1.46 -0.02 -9.99
C TYR A 8 -2.04 1.34 -9.62
N LEU A 9 -3.19 1.67 -10.19
CA LEU A 9 -3.88 2.92 -9.95
C LEU A 9 -5.39 2.69 -9.94
N MET A 10 -6.07 3.40 -9.04
CA MET A 10 -7.51 3.58 -9.05
C MET A 10 -7.88 5.02 -8.69
N SER A 11 -9.06 5.46 -9.11
CA SER A 11 -9.65 6.70 -8.62
C SER A 11 -10.08 6.54 -7.17
N THR A 12 -10.01 7.63 -6.40
CA THR A 12 -10.55 7.66 -5.04
C THR A 12 -12.07 7.48 -5.04
N LYS A 13 -12.75 8.05 -6.05
CA LYS A 13 -14.20 7.95 -6.20
C LYS A 13 -14.66 6.50 -6.34
N ASN A 14 -14.19 5.80 -7.37
CA ASN A 14 -14.66 4.43 -7.63
C ASN A 14 -13.98 3.41 -6.70
N GLY A 15 -12.69 3.57 -6.43
CA GLY A 15 -11.92 2.65 -5.59
C GLY A 15 -12.46 2.55 -4.17
N TRP A 16 -12.71 3.69 -3.49
CA TRP A 16 -13.23 3.65 -2.13
C TRP A 16 -14.66 3.16 -2.05
N GLU A 17 -15.49 3.47 -3.05
CA GLU A 17 -16.85 2.93 -3.12
C GLU A 17 -16.87 1.41 -3.27
N VAL A 18 -15.92 0.81 -3.98
CA VAL A 18 -15.87 -0.66 -4.11
C VAL A 18 -15.25 -1.32 -2.88
N ILE A 19 -14.19 -0.74 -2.30
CA ILE A 19 -13.38 -1.41 -1.28
C ILE A 19 -13.96 -1.23 0.13
N ILE A 20 -14.54 -0.07 0.42
CA ILE A 20 -14.90 0.33 1.79
C ILE A 20 -16.41 0.49 2.01
N LYS A 21 -17.18 0.83 0.97
CA LYS A 21 -18.63 1.08 1.10
C LYS A 21 -19.34 -0.17 1.64
N GLY A 22 -20.18 0.02 2.65
CA GLY A 22 -20.85 -1.07 3.38
C GLY A 22 -20.06 -1.62 4.58
N ALA A 23 -18.80 -1.22 4.75
CA ALA A 23 -17.96 -1.56 5.90
C ALA A 23 -17.58 -0.31 6.69
N TYR A 24 -16.41 0.30 6.46
CA TYR A 24 -15.96 1.48 7.20
C TYR A 24 -16.52 2.78 6.58
N TRP A 25 -17.85 2.96 6.64
CA TRP A 25 -18.56 4.09 6.03
C TRP A 25 -19.56 4.73 7.01
N GLU A 26 -19.96 5.98 6.77
CA GLU A 26 -20.81 6.75 7.72
C GLU A 26 -22.13 6.04 8.07
N ASP A 27 -22.76 5.38 7.10
CA ASP A 27 -24.07 4.72 7.24
C ASP A 27 -23.96 3.19 7.38
N THR A 28 -23.13 2.69 8.29
CA THR A 28 -22.86 1.25 8.44
C THR A 28 -23.01 0.74 9.87
N SER A 29 -22.83 -0.57 10.05
CA SER A 29 -22.87 -1.20 11.38
C SER A 29 -21.80 -0.61 12.31
N PRO A 30 -21.98 -0.72 13.65
CA PRO A 30 -20.95 -0.34 14.61
C PRO A 30 -19.58 -0.92 14.24
N VAL A 31 -18.54 -0.13 14.46
CA VAL A 31 -17.22 -0.42 13.89
C VAL A 31 -16.61 -1.71 14.45
N ASP A 32 -17.00 -2.13 15.65
CA ASP A 32 -16.60 -3.41 16.26
C ASP A 32 -17.26 -4.62 15.56
N VAL A 33 -18.46 -4.46 15.02
CA VAL A 33 -19.14 -5.46 14.20
C VAL A 33 -18.42 -5.59 12.86
N VAL A 34 -18.12 -4.46 12.21
CA VAL A 34 -17.40 -4.42 10.93
C VAL A 34 -16.01 -5.06 11.06
N ASP A 35 -15.30 -4.78 12.15
CA ASP A 35 -14.03 -5.41 12.49
C ASP A 35 -14.12 -6.94 12.55
N ARG A 36 -15.11 -7.47 13.28
CA ARG A 36 -15.32 -8.92 13.39
C ARG A 36 -15.66 -9.54 12.05
N ILE A 37 -16.48 -8.88 11.23
CA ILE A 37 -16.80 -9.33 9.87
C ILE A 37 -15.51 -9.38 9.04
N ASN A 38 -14.71 -8.32 9.05
CA ASN A 38 -13.45 -8.28 8.29
C ASN A 38 -12.45 -9.36 8.75
N ALA A 39 -12.37 -9.62 10.05
CA ALA A 39 -11.53 -10.67 10.63
C ALA A 39 -12.07 -12.10 10.41
N SER A 40 -13.35 -12.26 10.04
CA SER A 40 -13.94 -13.59 9.82
C SER A 40 -13.51 -14.25 8.50
N PHE A 41 -12.89 -13.49 7.59
CA PHE A 41 -12.42 -14.00 6.31
C PHE A 41 -10.95 -14.43 6.38
N PRO A 42 -10.61 -15.67 6.01
CA PRO A 42 -9.23 -16.10 5.87
C PRO A 42 -8.44 -15.21 4.91
N HIS A 43 -7.28 -14.72 5.36
CA HIS A 43 -6.48 -13.74 4.62
C HIS A 43 -6.00 -14.26 3.26
N HIS A 44 -5.71 -15.56 3.15
CA HIS A 44 -5.39 -16.17 1.86
C HIS A 44 -6.55 -16.09 0.85
N MET A 45 -7.79 -16.30 1.31
CA MET A 45 -8.97 -16.21 0.44
C MET A 45 -9.29 -14.77 0.03
N ALA A 46 -8.93 -13.78 0.85
CA ALA A 46 -9.09 -12.37 0.51
C ALA A 46 -8.35 -11.99 -0.80
N THR A 47 -7.26 -12.68 -1.14
CA THR A 47 -6.51 -12.45 -2.40
C THR A 47 -7.42 -12.53 -3.63
N GLY A 48 -8.23 -13.58 -3.75
CA GLY A 48 -9.11 -13.78 -4.90
C GLY A 48 -10.21 -12.71 -4.97
N LEU A 49 -10.72 -12.27 -3.82
CA LEU A 49 -11.70 -11.18 -3.73
C LEU A 49 -11.08 -9.85 -4.18
N LYS A 50 -9.88 -9.52 -3.68
CA LYS A 50 -9.17 -8.27 -4.05
C LYS A 50 -8.80 -8.22 -5.53
N GLN A 51 -8.47 -9.36 -6.15
CA GLN A 51 -8.26 -9.42 -7.60
C GLN A 51 -9.54 -9.11 -8.40
N ARG A 52 -10.71 -9.55 -7.93
CA ARG A 52 -12.00 -9.24 -8.57
C ARG A 52 -12.39 -7.79 -8.39
N GLU A 53 -12.26 -7.26 -7.17
CA GLU A 53 -12.46 -5.83 -6.89
C GLU A 53 -11.55 -4.97 -7.77
N THR A 54 -10.27 -5.32 -7.88
CA THR A 54 -9.29 -4.62 -8.73
C THR A 54 -9.73 -4.54 -10.19
N LYS A 55 -10.25 -5.64 -10.75
CA LYS A 55 -10.75 -5.67 -12.13
C LYS A 55 -12.01 -4.81 -12.29
N TYR A 56 -12.94 -4.93 -11.35
CA TYR A 56 -14.17 -4.15 -11.37
C TYR A 56 -13.90 -2.64 -11.27
N ILE A 57 -12.99 -2.23 -10.39
CA ILE A 57 -12.55 -0.83 -10.27
C ILE A 57 -11.90 -0.37 -11.57
N ALA A 58 -11.08 -1.20 -12.22
CA ALA A 58 -10.46 -0.85 -13.50
C ALA A 58 -11.49 -0.64 -14.62
N GLU A 59 -12.60 -1.38 -14.61
CA GLU A 59 -13.72 -1.15 -15.53
C GLU A 59 -14.41 0.19 -15.26
N LEU A 60 -14.66 0.53 -14.00
CA LEU A 60 -15.23 1.83 -13.60
C LEU A 60 -14.29 3.00 -13.91
N ASP A 61 -12.99 2.78 -13.82
CA ASP A 61 -11.93 3.77 -14.07
C ASP A 61 -11.44 3.77 -15.53
N LYS A 62 -12.16 3.14 -16.46
CA LYS A 62 -11.72 2.99 -17.85
C LYS A 62 -11.26 4.30 -18.49
N ASP A 63 -12.06 5.36 -18.38
CA ASP A 63 -11.71 6.66 -18.98
C ASP A 63 -10.41 7.26 -18.41
N LEU A 64 -10.18 7.05 -17.10
CA LEU A 64 -8.96 7.49 -16.43
C LEU A 64 -7.75 6.69 -16.92
N LEU A 65 -7.88 5.36 -16.97
CA LEU A 65 -6.82 4.46 -17.41
C LEU A 65 -6.49 4.67 -18.90
N ASP A 66 -7.49 4.83 -19.76
CA ASP A 66 -7.31 5.13 -21.18
C ASP A 66 -6.61 6.48 -21.38
N GLY A 67 -6.97 7.50 -20.59
CA GLY A 67 -6.28 8.79 -20.59
C GLY A 67 -4.81 8.70 -20.17
N LEU A 68 -4.50 7.85 -19.19
CA LEU A 68 -3.13 7.56 -18.75
C LEU A 68 -2.34 6.79 -19.82
N HIS A 69 -2.94 5.80 -20.46
CA HIS A 69 -2.29 5.01 -21.51
C HIS A 69 -1.98 5.86 -22.74
N LYS A 70 -2.87 6.79 -23.12
CA LYS A 70 -2.65 7.73 -24.22
C LYS A 70 -1.40 8.59 -24.04
N VAL A 71 -1.03 8.92 -22.80
CA VAL A 71 0.20 9.68 -22.49
C VAL A 71 1.41 8.78 -22.20
N GLY A 72 1.29 7.47 -22.42
CA GLY A 72 2.35 6.48 -22.23
C GLY A 72 2.57 6.03 -20.78
N PHE A 73 1.65 6.34 -19.85
CA PHE A 73 1.75 5.89 -18.46
C PHE A 73 1.48 4.39 -18.37
N ARG A 74 2.37 3.65 -17.71
CA ARG A 74 2.30 2.19 -17.63
C ARG A 74 1.52 1.78 -16.39
N THR A 75 0.36 1.17 -16.54
CA THR A 75 -0.40 0.62 -15.39
C THR A 75 -0.26 -0.89 -15.31
N ASN A 76 -0.59 -1.45 -14.15
CA ASN A 76 -0.77 -2.90 -14.00
C ASN A 76 -1.94 -3.20 -13.07
N LEU A 77 -2.50 -4.40 -13.18
CA LEU A 77 -3.54 -4.93 -12.30
C LEU A 77 -2.97 -6.00 -11.35
N ARG A 78 -1.69 -5.87 -10.97
CA ARG A 78 -1.03 -6.90 -10.15
C ARG A 78 -1.70 -7.03 -8.80
N ASP A 79 -1.56 -8.22 -8.23
CA ASP A 79 -2.13 -8.64 -6.95
C ASP A 79 -1.81 -7.67 -5.81
N GLN A 80 -2.81 -6.88 -5.41
CA GLN A 80 -2.70 -5.86 -4.38
C GLN A 80 -3.05 -6.41 -3.01
N ARG A 81 -2.44 -7.53 -2.60
CA ARG A 81 -2.75 -8.12 -1.28
C ARG A 81 -2.73 -7.07 -0.17
N TYR A 82 -1.78 -6.11 -0.22
CA TYR A 82 -1.58 -5.12 0.84
C TYR A 82 -0.98 -3.76 0.41
N ARG A 83 -0.94 -3.44 -0.89
CA ARG A 83 -0.27 -2.20 -1.38
C ARG A 83 -1.17 -1.40 -2.32
N ILE A 84 -2.25 -0.88 -1.77
CA ILE A 84 -3.06 0.12 -2.45
C ILE A 84 -2.33 1.45 -2.30
N ARG A 85 -1.79 1.97 -3.41
CA ARG A 85 -1.18 3.30 -3.44
C ARG A 85 -2.12 4.25 -4.17
N PRO A 86 -2.97 5.01 -3.46
CA PRO A 86 -3.67 6.13 -4.10
C PRO A 86 -2.61 7.15 -4.52
N THR A 87 -2.53 7.46 -5.81
CA THR A 87 -1.63 8.50 -6.34
C THR A 87 -2.46 9.63 -6.93
N PRO A 88 -2.69 10.73 -6.19
CA PRO A 88 -3.47 11.87 -6.67
C PRO A 88 -2.91 12.51 -7.95
N GLU A 89 -1.59 12.41 -8.15
CA GLU A 89 -0.85 13.08 -9.23
C GLU A 89 -1.09 12.48 -10.62
N ALA A 90 -1.45 11.20 -10.69
CA ALA A 90 -1.63 10.51 -11.95
C ALA A 90 -2.88 11.01 -12.72
N ALA A 91 -3.94 11.43 -12.02
CA ALA A 91 -5.10 12.05 -12.66
C ALA A 91 -4.77 13.39 -13.37
N SER A 92 -3.71 14.09 -12.95
CA SER A 92 -3.22 15.29 -13.63
C SER A 92 -2.38 14.95 -14.87
N SER A 93 -1.73 13.78 -14.85
CA SER A 93 -0.93 13.27 -15.97
C SER A 93 -1.81 12.83 -17.15
N SER A 94 -2.97 12.22 -16.90
CA SER A 94 -3.93 11.84 -17.95
C SER A 94 -4.50 13.05 -18.72
N ARG A 95 -4.42 14.25 -18.15
CA ARG A 95 -4.84 15.52 -18.78
C ARG A 95 -3.68 16.24 -19.48
N GLY A 96 -2.52 15.61 -19.62
CA GLY A 96 -1.34 16.17 -20.29
C GLY A 96 -0.66 17.34 -19.57
N LYS A 97 -1.10 17.70 -18.34
CA LYS A 97 -0.52 18.81 -17.57
C LYS A 97 0.87 18.49 -17.02
N ILE A 98 1.17 17.20 -16.85
CA ILE A 98 2.44 16.71 -16.32
C ILE A 98 3.10 15.86 -17.40
N LYS A 99 4.31 16.24 -17.82
CA LYS A 99 5.11 15.45 -18.76
C LYS A 99 5.57 14.15 -18.11
N LEU A 100 5.51 13.05 -18.85
CA LEU A 100 5.93 11.72 -18.41
C LEU A 100 7.26 11.34 -19.06
N LYS A 101 8.19 10.80 -18.27
CA LYS A 101 9.40 10.13 -18.75
C LYS A 101 9.49 8.72 -18.15
N ASN A 102 9.62 7.70 -18.99
CA ASN A 102 9.69 6.30 -18.57
C ASN A 102 10.37 5.38 -19.60
N ASP A 103 11.07 5.98 -20.56
CA ASP A 103 11.77 5.36 -21.69
C ASP A 103 13.12 4.76 -21.32
N SER A 104 13.70 5.17 -20.19
CA SER A 104 15.00 4.68 -19.71
C SER A 104 15.13 4.82 -18.19
N PRO A 105 15.85 3.91 -17.50
CA PRO A 105 16.19 4.10 -16.09
C PRO A 105 17.08 5.33 -15.86
N ILE A 106 16.98 5.91 -14.66
CA ILE A 106 17.93 6.92 -14.20
C ILE A 106 19.29 6.24 -14.02
N GLU A 107 20.34 6.83 -14.59
CA GLU A 107 21.73 6.40 -14.42
C GLU A 107 22.36 7.12 -13.21
N SER A 108 22.21 8.44 -13.13
CA SER A 108 22.75 9.26 -12.05
C SER A 108 22.03 10.61 -11.93
N PHE A 109 22.18 11.24 -10.77
CA PHE A 109 21.79 12.64 -10.56
C PHE A 109 22.96 13.55 -10.87
N THR A 110 22.70 14.64 -11.60
CA THR A 110 23.69 15.66 -11.93
C THR A 110 23.40 16.92 -11.14
N VAL A 111 24.34 17.87 -11.16
CA VAL A 111 24.14 19.20 -10.54
C VAL A 111 22.93 19.94 -11.12
N THR A 112 22.54 19.61 -12.36
CA THR A 112 21.46 20.28 -13.10
C THR A 112 20.20 19.44 -13.25
N GLY A 113 20.17 18.18 -12.80
CA GLY A 113 18.99 17.32 -12.93
C GLY A 113 19.29 15.82 -12.94
N ASN A 114 18.75 15.10 -13.94
CA ASN A 114 18.88 13.64 -14.08
C ASN A 114 19.56 13.26 -15.39
N LYS A 115 20.45 12.25 -15.33
CA LYS A 115 20.99 11.55 -16.50
C LYS A 115 20.41 10.14 -16.58
N PHE A 116 20.05 9.71 -17.78
CA PHE A 116 19.43 8.42 -18.04
C PHE A 116 20.38 7.50 -18.81
N VAL A 117 20.19 6.18 -18.67
CA VAL A 117 21.05 5.15 -19.28
C VAL A 117 21.09 5.27 -20.82
N ASN A 118 20.02 5.75 -21.45
CA ASN A 118 19.98 6.03 -22.88
C ASN A 118 20.74 7.30 -23.31
N GLY A 119 21.48 7.93 -22.40
CA GLY A 119 22.25 9.16 -22.64
C GLY A 119 21.43 10.45 -22.61
N SER A 120 20.09 10.38 -22.48
CA SER A 120 19.28 11.59 -22.34
C SER A 120 19.47 12.24 -20.97
N GLU A 121 19.26 13.55 -20.90
CA GLU A 121 19.26 14.33 -19.66
C GLU A 121 17.94 15.06 -19.48
N LEU A 122 17.52 15.23 -18.23
CA LEU A 122 16.34 16.02 -17.85
C LEU A 122 16.74 17.05 -16.79
N PRO A 123 16.86 18.33 -17.17
CA PRO A 123 17.11 19.40 -16.22
C PRO A 123 15.98 19.51 -15.19
N ALA A 124 16.35 19.76 -13.94
CA ALA A 124 15.40 19.96 -12.84
C ALA A 124 16.03 20.81 -11.74
N ASP A 125 15.30 21.85 -11.30
CA ASP A 125 15.71 22.67 -10.16
C ASP A 125 15.47 21.94 -8.83
N VAL A 126 14.46 21.07 -8.78
CA VAL A 126 14.07 20.30 -7.59
C VAL A 126 13.74 18.86 -7.97
N LEU A 127 14.30 17.92 -7.22
CA LEU A 127 13.98 16.48 -7.31
C LEU A 127 13.17 16.06 -6.09
N VAL A 128 11.95 15.59 -6.31
CA VAL A 128 11.06 15.07 -5.25
C VAL A 128 11.02 13.56 -5.32
N PHE A 129 11.50 12.89 -4.27
CA PHE A 129 11.51 11.44 -4.17
C PHE A 129 10.20 10.93 -3.58
N ALA A 130 9.23 10.63 -4.44
CA ALA A 130 8.00 9.94 -4.08
C ALA A 130 8.17 8.39 -4.10
N THR A 131 9.31 7.88 -3.63
CA THR A 131 9.69 6.45 -3.71
C THR A 131 9.00 5.56 -2.67
N GLY A 132 8.22 6.15 -1.76
CA GLY A 132 7.51 5.43 -0.71
C GLY A 132 8.24 5.47 0.63
N CYS A 133 7.81 4.63 1.56
CA CYS A 133 8.25 4.62 2.95
C CYS A 133 8.92 3.28 3.26
N VAL A 134 10.08 3.29 3.91
CA VAL A 134 10.78 2.06 4.36
C VAL A 134 10.27 1.68 5.74
N GLU A 135 9.30 0.79 5.79
CA GLU A 135 8.45 0.51 6.96
C GLU A 135 9.15 0.29 8.31
N THR A 136 10.39 -0.21 8.33
CA THR A 136 11.15 -0.41 9.56
C THR A 136 11.78 0.87 10.12
N TRP A 137 11.81 1.97 9.37
CA TRP A 137 12.37 3.25 9.84
C TRP A 137 11.62 3.76 11.08
N ALA A 138 10.29 3.65 11.08
CA ALA A 138 9.45 4.16 12.17
C ALA A 138 9.68 3.35 13.45
N ILE A 139 9.80 2.02 13.33
CA ILE A 139 10.13 1.14 14.45
C ILE A 139 11.53 1.45 14.96
N ARG A 140 12.51 1.62 14.07
CA ARG A 140 13.89 1.95 14.42
C ARG A 140 13.98 3.29 15.13
N SER A 141 13.25 4.29 14.66
CA SER A 141 13.21 5.62 15.26
C SER A 141 12.55 5.63 16.64
N ALA A 142 11.50 4.83 16.85
CA ALA A 142 10.73 4.86 18.09
C ALA A 142 11.31 3.91 19.17
N CYS A 143 11.75 2.71 18.76
CA CYS A 143 12.14 1.64 19.65
C CYS A 143 13.65 1.35 19.62
N GLY A 144 14.37 1.80 18.60
CA GLY A 144 15.79 1.50 18.43
C GLY A 144 16.08 0.24 17.62
N ASP A 145 17.35 0.05 17.29
CA ASP A 145 17.86 -1.01 16.42
C ASP A 145 17.60 -2.41 16.96
N GLU A 146 17.58 -2.58 18.28
CA GLU A 146 17.39 -3.85 18.96
C GLU A 146 16.02 -4.49 18.64
N TYR A 147 14.96 -3.67 18.50
CA TYR A 147 13.63 -4.15 18.13
C TYR A 147 13.37 -4.06 16.62
N ALA A 148 13.96 -3.08 15.94
CA ALA A 148 13.75 -2.90 14.51
C ALA A 148 14.42 -3.98 13.65
N SER A 149 15.57 -4.49 14.08
CA SER A 149 16.33 -5.51 13.32
C SER A 149 15.64 -6.88 13.26
N PRO A 150 15.06 -7.43 14.35
CA PRO A 150 14.31 -8.69 14.30
C PRO A 150 12.86 -8.54 13.78
N SER A 151 12.37 -7.31 13.58
CA SER A 151 11.02 -7.07 13.08
C SER A 151 10.86 -7.68 11.68
N LYS A 152 9.89 -8.59 11.52
CA LYS A 152 9.41 -9.00 10.20
C LYS A 152 8.80 -7.76 9.52
N GLY A 153 8.98 -7.61 8.20
CA GLY A 153 8.52 -6.43 7.47
C GLY A 153 7.05 -6.12 7.71
N ILE A 154 6.64 -4.85 7.63
CA ILE A 154 5.23 -4.46 7.79
C ILE A 154 4.49 -4.91 6.52
N TRP A 155 3.20 -5.24 6.64
CA TRP A 155 2.38 -5.86 5.57
C TRP A 155 2.80 -7.25 5.11
N GLY A 156 1.93 -7.87 4.31
CA GLY A 156 2.09 -9.26 3.91
C GLY A 156 1.62 -10.22 4.97
N LEU A 157 1.67 -11.50 4.61
CA LEU A 157 1.33 -12.61 5.49
C LEU A 157 2.60 -13.39 5.83
N ASN A 158 2.65 -13.95 7.04
CA ASN A 158 3.64 -14.96 7.40
C ASN A 158 3.28 -16.33 6.79
N ASP A 159 4.07 -17.36 7.08
CA ASP A 159 3.87 -18.72 6.57
C ASP A 159 2.56 -19.37 7.04
N GLU A 160 1.97 -18.87 8.13
CA GLU A 160 0.67 -19.30 8.69
C GLU A 160 -0.51 -18.54 8.09
N GLY A 161 -0.25 -17.51 7.26
CA GLY A 161 -1.28 -16.65 6.70
C GLY A 161 -1.71 -15.48 7.59
N GLU A 162 -0.98 -15.18 8.66
CA GLU A 162 -1.23 -14.08 9.59
C GLU A 162 -0.53 -12.79 9.14
N HIS A 163 -1.15 -11.64 9.41
CA HIS A 163 -0.59 -10.33 9.03
C HIS A 163 0.68 -9.98 9.81
N ASN A 164 1.72 -9.50 9.11
CA ASN A 164 2.92 -8.97 9.77
C ASN A 164 2.69 -7.60 10.46
N GLY A 165 1.50 -7.00 10.31
CA GLY A 165 1.09 -5.76 10.97
C GLY A 165 0.98 -4.54 10.03
N ASN A 166 0.18 -3.56 10.45
CA ASN A 166 0.10 -2.19 9.92
C ASN A 166 -0.70 -1.31 10.90
N LEU A 167 -0.72 0.01 10.68
CA LEU A 167 -1.43 0.95 11.56
C LEU A 167 -2.96 0.76 11.60
N ALA A 168 -3.58 0.30 10.50
CA ALA A 168 -5.02 0.05 10.48
C ALA A 168 -5.41 -1.15 11.36
N LEU A 169 -4.52 -2.15 11.48
CA LEU A 169 -4.72 -3.32 12.32
C LEU A 169 -4.53 -3.05 13.82
N CYS A 170 -3.85 -1.95 14.19
CA CYS A 170 -3.63 -1.59 15.60
C CYS A 170 -4.95 -1.49 16.38
N ARG A 171 -6.01 -0.97 15.76
CA ARG A 171 -7.32 -0.85 16.40
C ARG A 171 -7.89 -2.20 16.80
N PHE A 172 -7.75 -3.21 15.94
CA PHE A 172 -8.28 -4.55 16.20
C PHE A 172 -7.44 -5.34 17.20
N TYR A 173 -6.10 -5.26 17.09
CA TYR A 173 -5.19 -6.08 17.89
C TYR A 173 -4.73 -5.45 19.21
N SER A 174 -4.87 -4.13 19.40
CA SER A 174 -4.40 -3.44 20.61
C SER A 174 -4.95 -4.07 21.90
N LYS A 175 -6.26 -4.35 21.94
CA LYS A 175 -6.88 -5.01 23.11
C LYS A 175 -6.31 -6.41 23.35
N HIS A 176 -6.09 -7.18 22.28
CA HIS A 176 -5.50 -8.52 22.37
C HIS A 176 -4.09 -8.45 22.95
N ILE A 177 -3.25 -7.54 22.45
CA ILE A 177 -1.88 -7.31 22.94
C ILE A 177 -1.88 -6.90 24.42
N VAL A 178 -2.74 -5.95 24.82
CA VAL A 178 -2.82 -5.50 26.22
C VAL A 178 -3.22 -6.64 27.16
N LEU A 179 -4.17 -7.49 26.76
CA LEU A 179 -4.56 -8.65 27.56
C LEU A 179 -3.42 -9.68 27.65
N GLN A 180 -2.65 -9.88 26.59
CA GLN A 180 -1.47 -10.76 26.61
C GLN A 180 -0.38 -10.23 27.55
N ILE A 181 -0.06 -8.93 27.47
CA ILE A 181 0.88 -8.28 28.39
C ILE A 181 0.41 -8.45 29.83
N LYS A 182 -0.87 -8.18 30.11
CA LYS A 182 -1.44 -8.35 31.45
C LYS A 182 -1.36 -9.80 31.94
N ALA A 183 -1.61 -10.78 31.07
CA ALA A 183 -1.47 -12.19 31.41
C ALA A 183 -0.02 -12.58 31.71
N MET A 184 0.96 -11.98 31.02
CA MET A 184 2.38 -12.19 31.28
C MET A 184 2.77 -11.62 32.65
N ASP A 185 2.30 -10.41 32.97
CA ASP A 185 2.53 -9.77 34.28
C ASP A 185 1.96 -10.59 35.44
N GLU A 186 0.83 -11.27 35.24
CA GLU A 186 0.23 -12.15 36.26
C GLU A 186 0.76 -13.59 36.23
N GLY A 187 1.68 -13.92 35.33
CA GLY A 187 2.24 -15.27 35.22
C GLY A 187 1.25 -16.33 34.73
N ILE A 188 0.13 -15.91 34.12
CA ILE A 188 -0.91 -16.80 33.57
C ILE A 188 -0.86 -16.90 32.04
N PHE A 189 0.10 -16.22 31.41
CA PHE A 189 0.32 -16.35 29.97
C PHE A 189 0.89 -17.74 29.66
N GLY A 190 0.03 -18.62 29.14
CA GLY A 190 0.43 -19.96 28.71
C GLY A 190 1.36 -19.95 27.50
N THR A 191 1.71 -21.14 27.01
CA THR A 191 2.44 -21.27 25.75
C THR A 191 1.59 -20.77 24.59
N ARG A 192 2.15 -19.85 23.79
CA ARG A 192 1.61 -19.50 22.47
C ARG A 192 1.40 -20.79 21.68
N TYR A 193 0.33 -20.90 20.90
CA TYR A 193 0.18 -21.99 19.93
C TYR A 193 1.44 -21.99 19.05
N VAL A 194 2.29 -23.00 19.23
CA VAL A 194 3.47 -23.25 18.43
C VAL A 194 3.11 -24.32 17.43
N THR A 195 3.29 -24.02 16.15
CA THR A 195 3.42 -24.99 15.08
C THR A 195 4.85 -24.97 14.57
#